data_AF-A0AAI8KVR6-F1
#
_entry.id   AF-A0AAI8KVR6-F1
#
_cell.length_a   1.000
_cell.length_b   1.000
_cell.length_c   1.000
_cell.angle_alpha   90.00
_cell.angle_beta   90.00
_cell.angle_gamma   90.00
#
_symmetry.space_group_name_H-M   'P 1'
#
loop_
_entity.id
_entity.type
_entity.pdbx_description
1 polymer ?
#
loop_
_entity_poly.entity_id
_entity_poly.type
_entity_poly.pdbx_seq_one_letter_code
_entity_poly.pdbx_strand_id
1 'polypeptide(L)'
;MDPVEYRSLNPDGKAVLKAAADIEPHEMPDERYPFQLSTGRTLYHFHTRTKTGRVAQLDEAAPDVWVEISTADADRLGLGEGDLVKVTTPRGGLEGRLRVTGIRPGLLFVPFHYGYWDTKEGDGPDGGGPGRAANETTITDWDPASKQPLFKTAAADLTLVARADGRHAPAPTTTASAPAHPDAAPVTAGGRQAYATQNPGYGEAQGRAEPGGTS
;
A
#
# COMPACT_ATOMS: atom_id res chain seq x y z
N MET A 1 -24.25 17.50 -9.97
CA MET A 1 -24.61 18.37 -11.09
C MET A 1 -25.88 17.82 -11.67
N ASP A 2 -26.96 18.58 -11.58
CA ASP A 2 -28.24 18.22 -12.17
C ASP A 2 -28.08 18.10 -13.71
N PRO A 3 -28.69 17.10 -14.39
CA PRO A 3 -28.79 17.07 -15.85
C PRO A 3 -29.18 18.42 -16.51
N VAL A 4 -29.94 19.26 -15.81
CA VAL A 4 -30.31 20.62 -16.26
C VAL A 4 -29.13 21.58 -16.20
N GLU A 5 -28.29 21.52 -15.17
CA GLU A 5 -27.06 22.32 -15.03
C GLU A 5 -26.00 21.96 -16.09
N TYR A 6 -25.88 20.67 -16.44
CA TYR A 6 -24.93 20.25 -17.47
C TYR A 6 -25.34 20.74 -18.86
N ARG A 7 -26.65 20.69 -19.17
CA ARG A 7 -27.20 21.22 -20.43
C ARG A 7 -27.15 22.74 -20.49
N SER A 8 -27.27 23.45 -19.37
CA SER A 8 -27.21 24.92 -19.34
C SER A 8 -25.80 25.49 -19.54
N LEU A 9 -24.75 24.70 -19.29
CA LEU A 9 -23.37 25.09 -19.60
C LEU A 9 -23.05 25.15 -21.09
N ASN A 10 -23.93 24.58 -21.94
CA ASN A 10 -23.87 24.55 -23.39
C ASN A 10 -22.43 24.60 -23.96
N PRO A 11 -21.58 23.60 -23.70
CA PRO A 11 -20.17 23.74 -23.98
C PRO A 11 -19.82 23.64 -25.49
N ASP A 12 -20.80 23.60 -26.40
CA ASP A 12 -20.62 23.48 -27.85
C ASP A 12 -19.60 22.39 -28.25
N GLY A 13 -19.71 21.21 -27.62
CA GLY A 13 -18.79 20.08 -27.83
C GLY A 13 -17.40 20.23 -27.21
N LYS A 14 -17.16 21.28 -26.41
CA LYS A 14 -15.90 21.51 -25.68
C LYS A 14 -15.94 20.92 -24.27
N ALA A 15 -14.78 20.80 -23.64
CA ALA A 15 -14.67 20.38 -22.24
C ALA A 15 -15.15 21.48 -21.29
N VAL A 16 -15.80 21.09 -20.20
CA VAL A 16 -16.16 22.01 -19.10
C VAL A 16 -14.98 22.06 -18.12
N LEU A 17 -14.38 23.24 -17.97
CA LEU A 17 -13.39 23.50 -16.93
C LEU A 17 -14.08 24.13 -15.72
N LYS A 18 -14.09 23.41 -14.58
CA LYS A 18 -14.67 23.89 -13.34
C LYS A 18 -13.56 24.22 -12.35
N ALA A 19 -13.45 25.49 -11.97
CA ALA A 19 -12.59 25.89 -10.86
C ALA A 19 -13.16 25.32 -9.54
N ALA A 20 -12.30 24.74 -8.73
CA ALA A 20 -12.61 24.31 -7.38
C ALA A 20 -11.70 25.09 -6.42
N ALA A 21 -12.26 25.46 -5.26
CA ALA A 21 -11.44 25.98 -4.17
C ALA A 21 -10.57 24.85 -3.62
N ASP A 22 -9.37 25.21 -3.15
CA ASP A 22 -8.55 24.29 -2.38
C ASP A 22 -9.23 24.00 -1.05
N ILE A 23 -9.28 22.72 -0.67
CA ILE A 23 -9.89 22.26 0.58
C ILE A 23 -8.81 21.52 1.34
N GLU A 24 -8.52 22.00 2.54
CA GLU A 24 -7.51 21.40 3.40
C GLU A 24 -7.91 19.95 3.76
N PRO A 25 -6.93 19.03 3.88
CA PRO A 25 -7.21 17.68 4.37
C PRO A 25 -7.97 17.68 5.70
N HIS A 26 -8.85 16.70 5.88
CA HIS A 26 -9.66 16.56 7.09
C HIS A 26 -8.85 16.40 8.38
N GLU A 27 -7.58 16.02 8.27
CA GLU A 27 -6.68 15.84 9.40
C GLU A 27 -5.29 16.33 9.03
N MET A 28 -4.87 17.38 9.71
CA MET A 28 -3.55 17.98 9.57
C MET A 28 -2.66 17.57 10.74
N PRO A 29 -1.34 17.43 10.53
CA PRO A 29 -0.41 17.19 11.62
C PRO A 29 -0.50 18.27 12.71
N ASP A 30 -0.38 17.85 13.97
CA ASP A 30 -0.39 18.72 15.14
C ASP A 30 0.73 18.34 16.13
N GLU A 31 0.75 18.94 17.32
CA GLU A 31 1.77 18.64 18.33
C GLU A 31 1.72 17.19 18.84
N ARG A 32 0.56 16.54 18.80
CA ARG A 32 0.36 15.15 19.24
C ARG A 32 0.66 14.15 18.13
N TYR A 33 0.39 14.52 16.88
CA TYR A 33 0.54 13.72 15.69
C TYR A 33 1.34 14.51 14.64
N PRO A 34 2.68 14.62 14.81
CA PRO A 34 3.50 15.57 14.06
C PRO A 34 3.80 15.15 12.61
N PHE A 35 3.36 13.97 12.18
CA PHE A 35 3.59 13.46 10.84
C PHE A 35 2.32 13.38 10.02
N GLN A 36 2.43 13.66 8.72
CA GLN A 36 1.44 13.21 7.75
C GLN A 36 1.71 11.73 7.46
N LEU A 37 0.70 10.87 7.55
CA LEU A 37 0.74 9.49 7.11
C LEU A 37 0.08 9.36 5.75
N SER A 38 0.77 8.77 4.78
CA SER A 38 0.23 8.37 3.48
C SER A 38 0.23 6.86 3.32
N THR A 39 -0.83 6.31 2.72
CA THR A 39 -0.88 4.88 2.39
C THR A 39 -0.87 4.65 0.89
N GLY A 40 -0.37 3.48 0.46
CA GLY A 40 -0.30 3.20 -0.97
C GLY A 40 0.03 1.76 -1.31
N ARG A 41 0.43 1.56 -2.57
CA ARG A 41 0.75 0.25 -3.14
C ARG A 41 2.26 0.11 -3.35
N THR A 42 2.73 -1.14 -3.30
CA THR A 42 4.05 -1.54 -3.78
C THR A 42 3.91 -2.41 -5.04
N LEU A 43 4.99 -2.56 -5.80
CA LEU A 43 5.03 -3.32 -7.05
C LEU A 43 4.67 -4.80 -6.87
N TYR A 44 5.10 -5.41 -5.77
CA TYR A 44 5.08 -6.88 -5.60
C TYR A 44 3.70 -7.44 -5.22
N HIS A 45 2.80 -6.58 -4.77
CA HIS A 45 1.53 -7.01 -4.24
C HIS A 45 0.35 -6.29 -4.87
N PHE A 46 -0.70 -7.07 -5.12
CA PHE A 46 -1.95 -6.57 -5.64
C PHE A 46 -3.02 -6.63 -4.56
N HIS A 47 -3.59 -5.47 -4.21
CA HIS A 47 -4.66 -5.32 -3.22
C HIS A 47 -4.31 -6.04 -1.91
N THR A 48 -5.10 -7.00 -1.47
CA THR A 48 -4.99 -7.62 -0.14
C THR A 48 -4.05 -8.83 -0.10
N ARG A 49 -3.12 -8.98 -1.05
CA ARG A 49 -2.17 -10.11 -1.16
C ARG A 49 -2.77 -11.51 -1.31
N THR A 50 -4.09 -11.68 -1.27
CA THR A 50 -4.71 -13.03 -1.35
C THR A 50 -4.24 -13.86 -2.54
N LYS A 51 -3.94 -13.25 -3.70
CA LYS A 51 -3.29 -13.97 -4.82
C LYS A 51 -1.78 -13.89 -4.78
N THR A 52 -1.24 -12.68 -4.62
CA THR A 52 0.19 -12.40 -4.80
C THR A 52 1.06 -12.89 -3.64
N GLY A 53 0.57 -12.90 -2.40
CA GLY A 53 1.25 -13.50 -1.25
C GLY A 53 1.27 -15.04 -1.25
N ARG A 54 0.56 -15.70 -2.18
CA ARG A 54 0.68 -17.15 -2.39
C ARG A 54 1.74 -17.52 -3.44
N VAL A 55 2.36 -16.53 -4.07
CA VAL A 55 3.46 -16.72 -5.02
C VAL A 55 4.76 -16.46 -4.26
N ALA A 56 5.52 -17.52 -3.98
CA ALA A 56 6.71 -17.46 -3.12
C ALA A 56 7.66 -16.30 -3.45
N GLN A 57 7.95 -16.08 -4.73
CA GLN A 57 8.86 -15.03 -5.18
C GLN A 57 8.36 -13.61 -4.89
N LEU A 58 7.05 -13.39 -4.97
CA LEU A 58 6.45 -12.08 -4.65
C LEU A 58 6.34 -11.88 -3.15
N ASP A 59 6.07 -12.97 -2.42
CA ASP A 59 6.00 -12.98 -0.97
C ASP A 59 7.37 -12.70 -0.34
N GLU A 60 8.42 -13.40 -0.78
CA GLU A 60 9.80 -13.20 -0.34
C GLU A 60 10.31 -11.77 -0.61
N ALA A 61 9.82 -11.12 -1.67
CA ALA A 61 10.24 -9.76 -2.04
C ALA A 61 9.65 -8.67 -1.14
N ALA A 62 8.50 -8.90 -0.50
CA ALA A 62 7.83 -7.93 0.36
C ALA A 62 6.98 -8.65 1.44
N PRO A 63 7.61 -9.45 2.32
CA PRO A 63 6.91 -10.45 3.14
C PRO A 63 6.02 -9.86 4.23
N ASP A 64 6.33 -8.63 4.67
CA ASP A 64 5.61 -7.98 5.74
C ASP A 64 5.57 -6.44 5.58
N VAL A 65 4.77 -5.78 6.39
CA VAL A 65 4.60 -4.33 6.38
C VAL A 65 5.89 -3.61 6.82
N TRP A 66 6.12 -2.41 6.28
CA TRP A 66 7.18 -1.50 6.70
C TRP A 66 6.65 -0.07 6.81
N VAL A 67 7.43 0.79 7.47
CA VAL A 67 7.14 2.22 7.60
C VAL A 67 8.30 2.99 6.97
N GLU A 68 8.02 3.83 5.96
CA GLU A 68 9.04 4.70 5.36
C GLU A 68 9.11 6.04 6.08
N ILE A 69 10.33 6.54 6.25
CA ILE A 69 10.63 7.85 6.82
C ILE A 69 11.74 8.55 6.00
N SER A 70 11.78 9.88 6.07
CA SER A 70 12.89 10.66 5.53
C SER A 70 14.16 10.49 6.36
N THR A 71 15.34 10.59 5.73
CA THR A 71 16.62 10.62 6.45
C THR A 71 16.66 11.70 7.53
N ALA A 72 16.17 12.92 7.21
CA ALA A 72 16.21 14.05 8.15
C ALA A 72 15.37 13.80 9.41
N ASP A 73 14.20 13.16 9.28
CA ASP A 73 13.37 12.81 10.43
C ASP A 73 13.90 11.62 11.20
N ALA A 74 14.46 10.63 10.52
CA ALA A 74 15.13 9.50 11.16
C ALA A 74 16.28 9.99 12.05
N ASP A 75 17.13 10.87 11.52
CA ASP A 75 18.24 11.48 12.27
C ASP A 75 17.73 12.32 13.45
N ARG A 76 16.69 13.15 13.22
CA ARG A 76 16.08 13.99 14.27
C ARG A 76 15.50 13.16 15.42
N LEU A 77 14.93 11.99 15.12
CA LEU A 77 14.35 11.08 16.11
C LEU A 77 15.34 10.05 16.64
N GLY A 78 16.56 10.00 16.11
CA GLY A 78 17.56 8.98 16.45
C GLY A 78 17.09 7.56 16.11
N LEU A 79 16.39 7.40 14.99
CA LEU A 79 15.88 6.11 14.48
C LEU A 79 16.77 5.60 13.34
N GLY A 80 16.88 4.29 13.22
CA GLY A 80 17.69 3.62 12.19
C GLY A 80 16.89 2.68 11.31
N GLU A 81 17.49 2.29 10.19
CA GLU A 81 16.96 1.23 9.34
C GLU A 81 16.71 -0.06 10.14
N GLY A 82 15.55 -0.67 9.93
CA GLY A 82 15.18 -1.95 10.55
C GLY A 82 14.66 -1.85 11.98
N ASP A 83 14.70 -0.66 12.59
CA ASP A 83 14.06 -0.39 13.89
C ASP A 83 12.57 -0.76 13.81
N LEU A 84 12.07 -1.46 14.81
CA LEU A 84 10.64 -1.72 14.93
C LEU A 84 9.99 -0.45 15.49
N VAL A 85 9.06 0.10 14.75
CA VAL A 85 8.36 1.34 15.10
C VAL A 85 6.86 1.12 15.11
N LYS A 86 6.18 1.92 15.93
CA LYS A 86 4.72 1.99 15.99
C LYS A 86 4.24 3.32 15.44
N VAL A 87 3.38 3.24 14.43
CA VAL A 87 2.63 4.38 13.89
C VAL A 87 1.29 4.44 14.61
N THR A 88 0.99 5.57 15.24
CA THR A 88 -0.29 5.77 15.94
C THR A 88 -1.02 6.97 15.37
N THR A 89 -2.33 6.83 15.17
CA THR A 89 -3.26 7.88 14.74
C THR A 89 -4.41 7.98 15.74
N PRO A 90 -5.33 8.94 15.62
CA PRO A 90 -6.55 8.95 16.45
C PRO A 90 -7.44 7.71 16.31
N ARG A 91 -7.28 6.91 15.23
CA ARG A 91 -8.15 5.75 14.91
C ARG A 91 -7.58 4.43 15.42
N GLY A 92 -6.27 4.33 15.47
CA GLY A 92 -5.58 3.08 15.70
C GLY A 92 -4.10 3.21 15.39
N GLY A 93 -3.42 2.08 15.35
CA GLY A 93 -2.00 2.05 15.07
C GLY A 93 -1.54 0.69 14.58
N LEU A 94 -0.37 0.69 13.97
CA LEU A 94 0.29 -0.50 13.47
C LEU A 94 1.76 -0.47 13.83
N GLU A 95 2.37 -1.65 13.79
CA GLU A 95 3.82 -1.80 13.87
C GLU A 95 4.40 -2.27 12.56
N GLY A 96 5.59 -1.77 12.25
CA GLY A 96 6.34 -2.14 11.06
C GLY A 96 7.80 -1.78 11.24
N ARG A 97 8.68 -2.44 10.48
CA ARG A 97 10.10 -2.08 10.51
C ARG A 97 10.34 -0.82 9.68
N LEU A 98 11.21 0.04 10.19
CA LEU A 98 11.51 1.33 9.61
C LEU A 98 12.42 1.19 8.39
N ARG A 99 12.05 1.84 7.30
CA ARG A 99 12.80 1.95 6.05
C ARG A 99 13.17 3.42 5.83
N VAL A 100 14.46 3.74 5.82
CA VAL A 100 14.92 5.13 5.62
C VAL A 100 15.06 5.41 4.13
N THR A 101 14.39 6.47 3.65
CA THR A 101 14.27 6.79 2.22
C THR A 101 14.41 8.28 1.95
N GLY A 102 14.39 8.63 0.66
CA GLY A 102 14.32 10.02 0.18
C GLY A 102 12.93 10.66 0.18
N ILE A 103 11.92 10.13 0.90
CA ILE A 103 10.63 10.82 1.00
C ILE A 103 10.78 12.20 1.68
N ARG A 104 9.82 13.09 1.43
CA ARG A 104 9.82 14.44 2.02
C ARG A 104 9.79 14.36 3.56
N PRO A 105 10.53 15.21 4.28
CA PRO A 105 10.40 15.33 5.73
C PRO A 105 8.97 15.65 6.19
N GLY A 106 8.58 15.12 7.34
CA GLY A 106 7.24 15.21 7.91
C GLY A 106 6.21 14.23 7.33
N LEU A 107 6.63 13.35 6.41
CA LEU A 107 5.79 12.31 5.81
C LEU A 107 6.22 10.92 6.29
N LEU A 108 5.23 10.08 6.60
CA LEU A 108 5.36 8.64 6.75
C LEU A 108 4.62 7.95 5.61
N PHE A 109 5.15 6.85 5.11
CA PHE A 109 4.46 6.00 4.14
C PHE A 109 4.33 4.57 4.64
N VAL A 110 3.13 3.99 4.49
CA VAL A 110 2.85 2.58 4.82
C VAL A 110 2.06 1.90 3.69
N PRO A 111 2.52 0.76 3.14
CA PRO A 111 1.75 0.01 2.16
C PRO A 111 0.51 -0.65 2.79
N PHE A 112 -0.65 -0.58 2.14
CA PHE A 112 -1.90 -1.11 2.70
C PHE A 112 -2.16 -2.60 2.43
N HIS A 113 -1.20 -3.29 1.79
CA HIS A 113 -1.38 -4.66 1.30
C HIS A 113 -1.55 -5.73 2.39
N TYR A 114 -1.19 -5.40 3.62
CA TYR A 114 -1.03 -6.33 4.73
C TYR A 114 -2.29 -6.31 5.61
N GLY A 115 -3.02 -7.42 5.63
CA GLY A 115 -4.17 -7.67 6.52
C GLY A 115 -3.90 -8.92 7.37
N TYR A 116 -4.92 -9.63 7.84
CA TYR A 116 -4.72 -10.78 8.75
C TYR A 116 -5.02 -12.15 8.12
N TRP A 117 -5.39 -12.22 6.84
CA TRP A 117 -5.82 -13.47 6.20
C TRP A 117 -4.74 -14.58 6.20
N ASP A 118 -3.48 -14.17 6.25
CA ASP A 118 -2.27 -15.00 6.29
C ASP A 118 -1.68 -15.14 7.70
N THR A 119 -2.34 -14.61 8.74
CA THR A 119 -1.97 -14.83 10.14
C THR A 119 -2.80 -15.95 10.77
N LYS A 120 -2.44 -16.35 12.00
CA LYS A 120 -3.12 -17.44 12.69
C LYS A 120 -4.55 -17.07 13.08
N GLU A 121 -4.76 -15.83 13.53
CA GLU A 121 -6.08 -15.35 13.95
C GLU A 121 -6.99 -15.03 12.76
N GLY A 122 -6.44 -14.67 11.60
CA GLY A 122 -7.17 -14.60 10.33
C GLY A 122 -7.96 -13.30 10.09
N ASP A 123 -8.52 -12.71 11.14
CA ASP A 123 -9.37 -11.51 11.08
C ASP A 123 -8.87 -10.34 11.95
N GLY A 124 -7.82 -10.54 12.73
CA GLY A 124 -7.22 -9.53 13.61
C GLY A 124 -5.76 -9.83 13.95
N PRO A 125 -5.11 -8.93 14.71
CA PRO A 125 -3.73 -9.10 15.12
C PRO A 125 -3.56 -10.31 16.05
N ASP A 126 -2.45 -11.03 15.88
CA ASP A 126 -2.14 -12.20 16.68
C ASP A 126 -1.99 -11.82 18.16
N GLY A 127 -2.74 -12.51 19.04
CA GLY A 127 -2.63 -12.35 20.50
C GLY A 127 -3.01 -10.97 21.05
N GLY A 128 -3.79 -10.17 20.32
CA GLY A 128 -4.20 -8.82 20.73
C GLY A 128 -3.07 -7.78 20.67
N GLY A 129 -1.98 -8.12 19.96
CA GLY A 129 -0.87 -7.21 19.70
C GLY A 129 -1.21 -6.07 18.74
N PRO A 130 -0.23 -5.20 18.44
CA PRO A 130 -0.39 -4.11 17.48
C PRO A 130 -0.63 -4.66 16.08
N GLY A 131 -1.48 -3.97 15.31
CA GLY A 131 -1.87 -4.37 13.96
C GLY A 131 -0.76 -4.18 12.93
N ARG A 132 -1.04 -4.63 11.70
CA ARG A 132 -0.18 -4.37 10.53
C ARG A 132 -0.93 -3.73 9.35
N ALA A 133 -2.24 -3.55 9.50
CA ALA A 133 -3.10 -3.05 8.44
C ALA A 133 -3.11 -1.53 8.40
N ALA A 134 -2.54 -0.94 7.36
CA ALA A 134 -2.52 0.52 7.18
C ALA A 134 -3.92 1.14 7.21
N ASN A 135 -4.95 0.42 6.74
CA ASN A 135 -6.32 0.93 6.75
C ASN A 135 -6.89 1.17 8.16
N GLU A 136 -6.35 0.55 9.20
CA GLU A 136 -6.73 0.78 10.61
C GLU A 136 -6.25 2.14 11.13
N THR A 137 -5.42 2.85 10.36
CA THR A 137 -4.86 4.16 10.72
C THR A 137 -5.55 5.33 9.99
N THR A 138 -6.36 5.03 8.98
CA THR A 138 -6.97 6.06 8.10
C THR A 138 -8.45 6.29 8.42
N ILE A 139 -8.95 7.47 8.10
CA ILE A 139 -10.37 7.79 8.23
C ILE A 139 -11.22 7.03 7.20
N THR A 140 -12.38 6.56 7.63
CA THR A 140 -13.45 6.15 6.71
C THR A 140 -14.37 7.33 6.49
N ASP A 141 -13.94 8.28 5.65
CA ASP A 141 -14.76 9.40 5.21
C ASP A 141 -14.98 9.33 3.69
N TRP A 142 -16.06 9.91 3.19
CA TRP A 142 -16.52 9.74 1.81
C TRP A 142 -16.74 11.10 1.15
N ASP A 143 -16.17 11.29 -0.04
CA ASP A 143 -16.50 12.45 -0.87
C ASP A 143 -18.00 12.47 -1.14
N PRO A 144 -18.72 13.55 -0.77
CA PRO A 144 -20.18 13.59 -0.85
C PRO A 144 -20.70 13.46 -2.28
N ALA A 145 -19.91 13.82 -3.29
CA ALA A 145 -20.30 13.75 -4.69
C ALA A 145 -20.11 12.35 -5.30
N SER A 146 -18.93 11.78 -5.19
CA SER A 146 -18.53 10.52 -5.83
C SER A 146 -18.72 9.29 -4.97
N LYS A 147 -18.94 9.48 -3.65
CA LYS A 147 -18.91 8.41 -2.63
C LYS A 147 -17.58 7.65 -2.63
N GLN A 148 -16.50 8.30 -3.07
CA GLN A 148 -15.17 7.73 -2.96
C GLN A 148 -14.63 7.98 -1.56
N PRO A 149 -14.07 6.95 -0.92
CA PRO A 149 -13.47 7.10 0.39
C PRO A 149 -12.14 7.86 0.33
N LEU A 150 -11.92 8.74 1.31
CA LEU A 150 -10.70 9.55 1.48
C LEU A 150 -9.57 8.71 2.11
N PHE A 151 -9.08 7.70 1.39
CA PHE A 151 -8.18 6.67 1.95
C PHE A 151 -6.68 6.99 1.95
N LYS A 152 -6.24 8.23 1.85
CA LYS A 152 -4.83 8.48 1.52
C LYS A 152 -4.02 9.20 2.57
N THR A 153 -4.65 9.76 3.59
CA THR A 153 -3.96 10.65 4.53
C THR A 153 -4.52 10.53 5.94
N ALA A 154 -3.64 10.59 6.93
CA ALA A 154 -3.97 10.80 8.34
C ALA A 154 -2.86 11.62 9.02
N ALA A 155 -3.14 12.21 10.18
CA ALA A 155 -2.08 12.67 11.09
C ALA A 155 -1.62 11.48 11.93
N ALA A 156 -0.31 11.38 12.16
CA ALA A 156 0.30 10.27 12.86
C ALA A 156 1.44 10.70 13.79
N ASP A 157 1.65 9.87 14.80
CA ASP A 157 2.81 9.85 15.68
C ASP A 157 3.64 8.59 15.39
N LEU A 158 4.94 8.67 15.66
CA LEU A 158 5.90 7.59 15.43
C LEU A 158 6.74 7.35 16.68
N THR A 159 6.68 6.13 17.20
CA THR A 159 7.43 5.73 18.39
C THR A 159 8.30 4.51 18.13
N LEU A 160 9.48 4.48 18.75
CA LEU A 160 10.34 3.30 18.75
C LEU A 160 9.77 2.21 19.66
N VAL A 161 9.66 0.99 19.15
CA VAL A 161 9.27 -0.19 19.92
C VAL A 161 10.50 -1.02 20.28
N ALA A 162 11.35 -1.29 19.30
CA ALA A 162 12.60 -2.03 19.50
C ALA A 162 13.65 -1.60 18.47
N ARG A 163 14.93 -1.63 18.89
CA ARG A 163 16.05 -1.38 17.98
C ARG A 163 16.24 -2.52 16.99
N ALA A 164 16.81 -2.20 15.83
CA ALA A 164 17.17 -3.18 14.82
C ALA A 164 18.08 -4.28 15.42
N ASP A 165 17.73 -5.53 15.15
CA ASP A 165 18.42 -6.74 15.59
C ASP A 165 19.32 -7.33 14.49
N GLY A 166 19.76 -6.48 13.54
CA GLY A 166 20.47 -6.90 12.32
C GLY A 166 19.55 -7.35 11.18
N ARG A 167 18.23 -7.36 11.40
CA ARG A 167 17.25 -7.57 10.34
C ARG A 167 16.94 -6.25 9.64
N HIS A 168 17.02 -6.25 8.32
CA HIS A 168 16.58 -5.13 7.48
C HIS A 168 15.05 -5.02 7.49
N ALA A 169 14.53 -3.84 7.13
CA ALA A 169 13.10 -3.73 6.86
C ALA A 169 12.69 -4.69 5.72
N PRO A 170 11.48 -5.28 5.77
CA PRO A 170 10.96 -6.16 4.72
C PRO A 170 10.63 -5.40 3.42
N ALA A 171 10.92 -4.11 3.37
CA ALA A 171 10.70 -3.27 2.22
C ALA A 171 11.62 -3.68 1.04
N PRO A 172 11.07 -3.80 -0.18
CA PRO A 172 11.88 -4.03 -1.38
C PRO A 172 12.69 -2.77 -1.77
N THR A 173 13.52 -2.89 -2.80
CA THR A 173 14.29 -1.73 -3.33
C THR A 173 13.42 -0.72 -4.09
N THR A 174 12.24 -1.12 -4.54
CA THR A 174 11.29 -0.29 -5.30
C THR A 174 10.04 0.02 -4.46
N THR A 175 10.23 0.76 -3.36
CA THR A 175 9.11 1.21 -2.51
C THR A 175 8.53 2.54 -2.99
N ALA A 176 7.88 3.34 -2.13
CA ALA A 176 7.39 4.65 -2.53
C ALA A 176 8.54 5.61 -2.91
N SER A 177 9.72 5.44 -2.29
CA SER A 177 10.94 6.17 -2.63
C SER A 177 12.16 5.24 -2.60
N ALA A 178 13.22 5.64 -3.30
CA ALA A 178 14.49 4.93 -3.22
C ALA A 178 15.02 4.90 -1.77
N PRO A 179 15.62 3.76 -1.33
CA PRO A 179 16.33 3.68 -0.06
C PRO A 179 17.42 4.75 0.05
N ALA A 180 17.57 5.36 1.22
CA ALA A 180 18.62 6.35 1.46
C ALA A 180 20.02 5.72 1.43
N HIS A 181 20.11 4.45 1.82
CA HIS A 181 21.33 3.66 1.80
C HIS A 181 21.13 2.41 0.93
N PRO A 182 21.86 2.26 -0.19
CA PRO A 182 21.70 1.11 -1.10
C PRO A 182 21.95 -0.23 -0.41
N ASP A 183 22.92 -0.29 0.49
CA ASP A 183 23.30 -1.50 1.24
C ASP A 183 22.29 -1.85 2.36
N ALA A 184 21.37 -0.94 2.66
CA ALA A 184 20.34 -1.14 3.68
C ALA A 184 19.14 -1.94 3.16
N ALA A 185 19.00 -2.10 1.83
CA ALA A 185 17.92 -2.85 1.21
C ALA A 185 18.45 -4.15 0.57
N PRO A 186 17.84 -5.32 0.84
CA PRO A 186 18.22 -6.54 0.13
C PRO A 186 17.94 -6.38 -1.36
N VAL A 187 18.88 -6.81 -2.21
CA VAL A 187 18.70 -6.77 -3.67
C VAL A 187 17.49 -7.61 -4.04
N THR A 188 16.50 -6.97 -4.67
CA THR A 188 15.37 -7.71 -5.22
C THR A 188 15.78 -8.33 -6.56
N ALA A 189 15.99 -9.64 -6.61
CA ALA A 189 16.38 -10.35 -7.82
C ALA A 189 15.36 -11.45 -8.19
N GLY A 190 14.93 -11.48 -9.44
CA GLY A 190 14.10 -12.57 -9.96
C GLY A 190 14.94 -13.85 -10.15
N GLY A 191 14.56 -14.94 -9.48
CA GLY A 191 15.21 -16.25 -9.64
C GLY A 191 14.75 -17.02 -10.89
N ARG A 192 15.35 -18.17 -11.16
CA ARG A 192 14.98 -19.07 -12.30
C ARG A 192 13.51 -19.51 -12.28
N GLN A 193 12.83 -19.42 -11.15
CA GLN A 193 11.41 -19.75 -11.05
C GLN A 193 10.49 -18.61 -11.49
N ALA A 194 11.01 -17.40 -11.76
CA ALA A 194 10.24 -16.27 -12.29
C ALA A 194 10.03 -16.36 -13.82
N TYR A 195 10.67 -17.31 -14.50
CA TYR A 195 10.46 -17.54 -15.92
C TYR A 195 9.13 -18.26 -16.17
N ALA A 196 8.18 -17.57 -16.79
CA ALA A 196 6.95 -18.19 -17.28
C ALA A 196 7.18 -18.70 -18.71
N THR A 197 6.99 -20.00 -18.94
CA THR A 197 6.91 -20.57 -20.29
C THR A 197 5.45 -20.58 -20.73
N GLN A 198 5.11 -19.80 -21.77
CA GLN A 198 3.80 -19.86 -22.41
C GLN A 198 3.79 -21.01 -23.43
N ASN A 199 2.84 -21.94 -23.30
CA ASN A 199 2.63 -22.99 -24.29
C ASN A 199 1.43 -22.60 -25.18
N PRO A 200 1.60 -22.29 -26.48
CA PRO A 200 0.55 -21.70 -27.31
C PRO A 200 -0.58 -22.66 -27.75
N GLY A 201 -0.64 -23.89 -27.22
CA GLY A 201 -1.61 -24.91 -27.63
C GLY A 201 -2.95 -24.83 -26.90
N TYR A 202 -3.80 -23.86 -27.23
CA TYR A 202 -5.25 -23.96 -27.00
C TYR A 202 -5.98 -23.34 -28.20
N GLY A 203 -6.29 -24.16 -29.20
CA GLY A 203 -6.93 -23.69 -30.42
C GLY A 203 -6.98 -24.66 -31.59
N GLU A 204 -7.27 -25.95 -31.38
CA GLU A 204 -7.86 -26.78 -32.44
C GLU A 204 -9.15 -27.41 -31.91
N ALA A 205 -10.26 -26.89 -32.43
CA ALA A 205 -11.59 -27.39 -32.18
C ALA A 205 -11.70 -28.84 -32.67
N GLN A 206 -12.07 -29.75 -31.77
CA GLN A 206 -12.51 -31.08 -32.15
C GLN A 206 -13.78 -30.95 -33.00
N GLY A 207 -13.64 -31.29 -34.29
CA GLY A 207 -14.74 -31.35 -35.24
C GLY A 207 -15.80 -32.36 -34.81
N ARG A 208 -17.06 -31.95 -35.00
CA ARG A 208 -18.28 -32.75 -34.87
C ARG A 208 -18.16 -34.10 -35.60
N ALA A 209 -18.62 -35.16 -34.94
CA ALA A 209 -19.12 -36.36 -35.61
C ALA A 209 -20.61 -36.51 -35.27
N GLU A 210 -21.45 -36.41 -36.30
CA GLU A 210 -22.89 -36.65 -36.28
C GLU A 210 -23.19 -38.15 -36.06
N PRO A 211 -24.31 -38.53 -35.41
CA PRO A 211 -24.75 -39.92 -35.34
C PRO A 211 -25.67 -40.24 -36.54
N GLY A 212 -25.19 -41.05 -37.48
CA GLY A 212 -26.00 -41.65 -38.54
C GLY A 212 -25.94 -43.17 -38.45
N GLY A 213 -27.06 -43.81 -38.14
CA GLY A 213 -27.18 -45.27 -38.00
C GLY A 213 -27.30 -46.01 -39.34
N THR A 214 -27.05 -47.33 -39.29
CA THR A 214 -27.96 -48.46 -39.61
C THR A 214 -27.13 -49.71 -39.87
N SER A 215 -27.35 -50.78 -39.11
CA SER A 215 -28.12 -51.94 -39.54
C SER A 215 -28.42 -52.88 -38.38
#